data_AF-U9SV18-F1
#
_entry.id   AF-U9SV18-F1
#
_cell.length_a   1.000
_cell.length_b   1.000
_cell.length_c   1.000
_cell.angle_alpha   90.00
_cell.angle_beta   90.00
_cell.angle_gamma   90.00
#
_symmetry.space_group_name_H-M   'P 1'
#
loop_
_entity.id
_entity.type
_entity.pdbx_description
1 polymer ?
#
loop_
_entity_poly.entity_id
_entity_poly.type
_entity_poly.pdbx_seq_one_letter_code
_entity_poly.pdbx_strand_id
1 'polypeptide(L)'
;MDLPLKRIDEIFGGYNPLKWESSNTWGETNDSFIFSFINKNIKDAIVSKVENIDHALNYHPKHGPYFGQDIVIWNENQFADYKIIRCKKNIYKKKIRDSEDYFSIEDYEVFQIIKR
;
A
#
# COMPACT_ATOMS: atom_id res chain seq x y z
N MET A 1 5.36 -35.87 12.11
CA MET A 1 5.09 -35.67 10.67
C MET A 1 4.51 -34.28 10.57
N ASP A 2 5.36 -33.29 10.31
CA ASP A 2 4.91 -31.91 10.16
C ASP A 2 4.43 -31.75 8.72
N LEU A 3 3.13 -31.53 8.54
CA LEU A 3 2.61 -31.16 7.24
C LEU A 3 3.16 -29.78 6.90
N PRO A 4 3.74 -29.57 5.71
CA PRO A 4 4.17 -28.23 5.31
C PRO A 4 2.95 -27.32 5.26
N LEU A 5 2.88 -26.34 6.18
CA LEU A 5 1.95 -25.24 6.08
C LEU A 5 2.18 -24.56 4.73
N LYS A 6 1.14 -24.49 3.90
CA LYS A 6 1.20 -23.79 2.62
C LYS A 6 1.47 -22.31 2.93
N ARG A 7 2.68 -21.84 2.60
CA ARG A 7 3.03 -20.43 2.70
C ARG A 7 2.05 -19.62 1.85
N ILE A 8 1.42 -18.62 2.46
CA ILE A 8 0.52 -17.70 1.78
C ILE A 8 1.40 -16.55 1.31
N ASP A 9 1.68 -16.50 0.01
CA ASP A 9 2.42 -15.39 -0.60
C ASP A 9 1.41 -14.27 -0.91
N GLU A 10 1.16 -13.40 0.04
CA GLU A 10 0.28 -12.25 -0.13
C GLU A 10 1.06 -11.04 -0.62
N ILE A 11 0.56 -10.40 -1.67
CA ILE A 11 1.11 -9.17 -2.23
C ILE A 11 0.03 -8.11 -2.17
N PHE A 12 0.41 -6.91 -1.71
CA PHE A 12 -0.41 -5.71 -1.76
C PHE A 12 0.45 -4.53 -2.20
N GLY A 13 -0.20 -3.51 -2.75
CA GLY A 13 0.50 -2.33 -3.22
C GLY A 13 -0.45 -1.29 -3.79
N GLY A 14 0.12 -0.28 -4.41
CA GLY A 14 -0.65 0.76 -5.06
C GLY A 14 0.08 1.39 -6.24
N TYR A 15 -0.69 1.95 -7.15
CA TYR A 15 -0.23 2.76 -8.25
C TYR A 15 -0.46 4.24 -7.92
N ASN A 16 0.62 5.02 -7.97
CA ASN A 16 0.56 6.48 -7.85
C ASN A 16 0.94 7.11 -9.21
N PRO A 17 0.05 7.89 -9.85
CA PRO A 17 0.35 8.60 -11.10
C PRO A 17 1.15 9.90 -10.89
N LEU A 18 1.18 10.42 -9.66
CA LEU A 18 1.87 11.64 -9.29
C LEU A 18 3.34 11.39 -8.98
N LYS A 19 4.15 12.45 -9.05
CA LYS A 19 5.50 12.43 -8.51
C LYS A 19 5.44 12.18 -7.00
N TRP A 20 6.34 11.33 -6.50
CA TRP A 20 6.50 11.15 -5.06
C TRP A 20 7.20 12.35 -4.44
N GLU A 21 6.65 12.87 -3.34
CA GLU A 21 7.14 14.05 -2.64
C GLU A 21 7.34 13.77 -1.14
N SER A 22 8.13 14.62 -0.48
CA SER A 22 8.35 14.61 0.97
C SER A 22 8.05 16.01 1.51
N SER A 23 6.77 16.37 1.46
CA SER A 23 6.26 17.73 1.66
C SER A 23 5.41 17.89 2.92
N ASN A 24 5.12 16.80 3.64
CA ASN A 24 4.15 16.79 4.73
C ASN A 24 2.74 17.26 4.30
N THR A 25 2.35 16.94 3.06
CA THR A 25 1.01 17.24 2.52
C THR A 25 0.31 15.97 2.03
N TRP A 26 -0.93 16.15 1.55
CA TRP A 26 -1.68 15.13 0.85
C TRP A 26 -1.55 15.30 -0.67
N GLY A 27 -1.49 14.18 -1.38
CA GLY A 27 -1.54 14.13 -2.84
C GLY A 27 -2.96 13.83 -3.31
N GLU A 28 -3.45 14.67 -4.21
CA GLU A 28 -4.82 14.60 -4.73
C GLU A 28 -4.84 13.93 -6.09
N THR A 29 -5.52 12.79 -6.21
CA THR A 29 -5.68 12.10 -7.51
C THR A 29 -6.85 11.12 -7.48
N ASN A 30 -7.56 11.01 -8.60
CA ASN A 30 -8.57 9.99 -8.86
C ASN A 30 -8.03 8.76 -9.60
N ASP A 31 -6.80 8.85 -10.12
CA ASP A 31 -6.16 7.84 -10.98
C ASP A 31 -5.30 6.85 -10.18
N SER A 32 -5.10 7.11 -8.88
CA SER A 32 -4.49 6.14 -7.97
C SER A 32 -5.43 4.94 -7.72
N PHE A 33 -4.82 3.78 -7.51
CA PHE A 33 -5.53 2.59 -7.02
C PHE A 33 -4.61 1.76 -6.13
N ILE A 34 -5.22 1.07 -5.16
CA ILE A 34 -4.54 0.05 -4.37
C ILE A 34 -5.03 -1.33 -4.78
N PHE A 35 -4.19 -2.34 -4.59
CA PHE A 35 -4.49 -3.70 -4.94
C PHE A 35 -3.93 -4.71 -3.94
N SER A 36 -4.49 -5.91 -3.96
CA SER A 36 -3.94 -7.08 -3.30
C SER A 36 -4.28 -8.37 -4.05
N PHE A 37 -3.45 -9.39 -3.90
CA PHE A 37 -3.70 -10.74 -4.39
C PHE A 37 -2.86 -11.76 -3.62
N ILE A 38 -3.36 -12.99 -3.55
CA ILE A 38 -2.73 -14.10 -2.84
C ILE A 38 -2.16 -15.10 -3.85
N ASN A 39 -0.98 -15.66 -3.55
CA ASN A 39 -0.29 -16.67 -4.34
C ASN A 39 -0.14 -16.29 -5.82
N LYS A 40 0.09 -15.00 -6.09
CA LYS A 40 0.21 -14.44 -7.45
C LYS A 40 -0.99 -14.73 -8.35
N ASN A 41 -2.16 -15.05 -7.77
CA ASN A 41 -3.38 -15.29 -8.52
C ASN A 41 -4.12 -13.99 -8.82
N ILE A 42 -3.91 -13.45 -10.02
CA ILE A 42 -4.54 -12.19 -10.45
C ILE A 42 -6.06 -12.27 -10.58
N LYS A 43 -6.64 -13.48 -10.70
CA LYS A 43 -8.09 -13.65 -10.87
C LYS A 43 -8.86 -13.26 -9.61
N ASP A 44 -8.22 -13.42 -8.46
CA ASP A 44 -8.77 -13.09 -7.15
C ASP A 44 -8.28 -11.72 -6.67
N ALA A 45 -7.64 -10.94 -7.56
CA ALA A 45 -7.09 -9.65 -7.19
C ALA A 45 -8.19 -8.67 -6.82
N ILE A 46 -8.02 -8.02 -5.68
CA ILE A 46 -8.83 -6.88 -5.29
C ILE A 46 -8.16 -5.64 -5.87
N VAL A 47 -8.90 -4.88 -6.67
CA VAL A 47 -8.50 -3.53 -7.10
C VAL A 47 -9.48 -2.53 -6.53
N SER A 48 -8.94 -1.57 -5.80
CA SER A 48 -9.68 -0.54 -5.07
C SER A 48 -9.26 0.83 -5.59
N LYS A 49 -10.20 1.56 -6.17
CA LYS A 49 -9.98 2.92 -6.67
C LYS A 49 -10.22 3.94 -5.55
N VAL A 50 -9.66 5.14 -5.71
CA VAL A 50 -9.90 6.26 -4.80
C VAL A 50 -11.40 6.57 -4.70
N GLU A 51 -11.87 6.79 -3.47
CA GLU A 51 -13.22 7.30 -3.16
C GLU A 51 -13.16 8.79 -2.80
N ASN A 52 -12.21 9.18 -1.95
CA ASN A 52 -11.94 10.58 -1.59
C ASN A 52 -10.62 11.05 -2.22
N ILE A 53 -10.70 11.96 -3.18
CA ILE A 53 -9.58 12.42 -4.00
C ILE A 53 -8.55 13.19 -3.17
N ASP A 54 -9.01 13.99 -2.21
CA ASP A 54 -8.20 14.99 -1.49
C ASP A 54 -7.11 14.35 -0.61
N HIS A 55 -7.23 13.05 -0.33
CA HIS A 55 -6.37 12.32 0.60
C HIS A 55 -5.81 11.04 -0.02
N ALA A 56 -5.71 10.93 -1.35
CA ALA A 56 -5.32 9.70 -2.03
C ALA A 56 -3.91 9.19 -1.61
N LEU A 57 -2.99 10.10 -1.29
CA LEU A 57 -1.58 9.80 -0.96
C LEU A 57 -1.08 10.69 0.18
N ASN A 58 -0.21 10.17 1.04
CA ASN A 58 0.38 10.95 2.13
C ASN A 58 1.89 11.11 1.94
N TYR A 59 2.37 12.36 1.88
CA TYR A 59 3.77 12.71 1.62
C TYR A 59 4.53 13.12 2.90
N HIS A 60 4.11 12.63 4.07
CA HIS A 60 4.85 12.90 5.30
C HIS A 60 6.26 12.27 5.23
N PRO A 61 7.34 12.98 5.60
CA PRO A 61 8.73 12.50 5.46
C PRO A 61 9.06 11.18 6.17
N LYS A 62 8.26 10.86 7.20
CA LYS A 62 8.34 9.62 7.99
C LYS A 62 7.61 8.42 7.37
N HIS A 63 6.89 8.63 6.28
CA HIS A 63 6.06 7.61 5.64
C HIS A 63 6.78 7.02 4.43
N GLY A 64 6.55 5.74 4.19
CA GLY A 64 6.87 5.07 2.92
C GLY A 64 5.69 5.16 1.96
N PRO A 65 5.49 4.18 1.09
CA PRO A 65 4.31 4.12 0.22
C PRO A 65 3.00 4.16 1.02
N TYR A 66 2.42 5.36 1.15
CA TYR A 66 1.27 5.63 2.00
C TYR A 66 0.10 6.09 1.14
N PHE A 67 -0.89 5.20 0.99
CA PHE A 67 -2.05 5.41 0.13
C PHE A 67 -3.27 5.62 1.01
N GLY A 68 -3.85 6.82 0.99
CA GLY A 68 -5.07 7.09 1.73
C GLY A 68 -4.80 7.12 3.22
N GLN A 69 -5.45 6.22 3.94
CA GLN A 69 -4.84 5.62 5.13
C GLN A 69 -5.07 4.11 5.06
N ASP A 70 -5.11 3.58 3.84
CA ASP A 70 -5.60 2.26 3.50
C ASP A 70 -4.44 1.28 3.36
N ILE A 71 -3.30 1.78 2.88
CA ILE A 71 -1.98 1.18 3.05
C ILE A 71 -1.16 2.18 3.86
N VAL A 72 -0.76 1.78 5.06
CA VAL A 72 0.00 2.61 5.99
C VAL A 72 1.36 1.96 6.19
N ILE A 73 2.42 2.67 5.82
CA ILE A 73 3.81 2.23 5.97
C ILE A 73 4.60 3.42 6.51
N TRP A 74 5.17 3.32 7.71
CA TRP A 74 5.94 4.42 8.30
C TRP A 74 6.93 3.99 9.39
N ASN A 75 7.79 4.93 9.81
CA ASN A 75 8.64 4.83 10.99
C ASN A 75 8.74 6.20 11.68
N GLU A 76 8.91 6.24 13.01
CA GLU A 76 9.12 7.48 13.77
C GLU A 76 10.39 8.23 13.32
N ASN A 77 11.41 7.48 12.92
CA ASN A 77 12.64 8.00 12.35
C ASN A 77 12.61 7.90 10.81
N GLN A 78 12.61 9.05 10.13
CA GLN A 78 12.60 9.14 8.66
C GLN A 78 13.84 8.55 7.98
N PHE A 79 14.92 8.31 8.74
CA PHE A 79 16.17 7.73 8.25
C PHE A 79 16.30 6.23 8.53
N ALA A 80 15.26 5.60 9.07
CA ALA A 80 15.24 4.18 9.40
C ALA A 80 14.22 3.43 8.53
N ASP A 81 14.43 2.12 8.40
CA ASP A 81 13.55 1.24 7.63
C ASP A 81 12.12 1.26 8.16
N TYR A 82 11.13 1.11 7.27
CA TYR A 82 9.73 1.12 7.68
C TYR A 82 9.40 -0.07 8.58
N LYS A 83 8.79 0.22 9.75
CA LYS A 83 8.49 -0.79 10.77
C LYS A 83 7.00 -0.98 11.00
N ILE A 84 6.23 0.08 10.80
CA ILE A 84 4.81 0.09 11.14
C ILE A 84 4.01 -0.03 9.86
N ILE A 85 3.40 -1.20 9.68
CA ILE A 85 2.67 -1.57 8.47
C ILE A 85 1.28 -2.07 8.86
N ARG A 86 0.26 -1.56 8.18
CA ARG A 86 -1.13 -2.05 8.29
C ARG A 86 -1.93 -1.73 7.03
N CYS A 87 -3.01 -2.46 6.84
CA CYS A 87 -4.02 -2.16 5.82
C CYS A 87 -5.38 -1.93 6.49
N LYS A 88 -6.13 -0.91 6.08
CA LYS A 88 -7.53 -0.69 6.52
C LYS A 88 -8.37 -0.15 5.36
N LYS A 89 -9.71 -0.18 5.46
CA LYS A 89 -10.55 0.56 4.50
C LYS A 89 -10.76 1.97 5.03
N ASN A 90 -10.39 2.99 4.24
CA ASN A 90 -10.65 4.39 4.57
C ASN A 90 -11.00 5.22 3.31
N ILE A 91 -9.98 5.64 2.56
CA ILE A 91 -10.05 6.57 1.41
C ILE A 91 -10.34 5.85 0.09
N TYR A 92 -10.03 4.56 -0.01
CA TYR A 92 -10.27 3.76 -1.20
C TYR A 92 -11.56 2.94 -1.06
N LYS A 93 -12.22 2.64 -2.18
CA LYS A 93 -13.59 2.10 -2.22
C LYS A 93 -13.75 0.71 -1.57
N LYS A 94 -12.74 -0.14 -1.67
CA LYS A 94 -12.72 -1.53 -1.22
C LYS A 94 -11.60 -1.78 -0.21
N LYS A 95 -11.89 -2.63 0.77
CA LYS A 95 -10.89 -3.24 1.64
C LYS A 95 -10.01 -4.19 0.82
N ILE A 96 -8.70 -4.15 1.03
CA ILE A 96 -7.74 -5.03 0.31
C ILE A 96 -7.17 -6.16 1.17
N ARG A 97 -7.41 -6.15 2.48
CA ARG A 97 -6.94 -7.17 3.43
C ARG A 97 -7.99 -7.37 4.51
N ASP A 98 -8.23 -8.61 4.95
CA ASP A 98 -9.30 -8.91 5.91
C ASP A 98 -9.00 -8.43 7.33
N SER A 99 -7.74 -8.54 7.79
CA SER A 99 -7.31 -7.99 9.08
C SER A 99 -6.81 -6.55 8.93
N GLU A 100 -7.10 -5.73 9.95
CA GLU A 100 -6.58 -4.36 10.09
C GLU A 100 -5.43 -4.26 11.11
N ASP A 101 -4.96 -5.41 11.61
CA ASP A 101 -3.86 -5.50 12.57
C ASP A 101 -2.53 -5.06 11.93
N TYR A 102 -1.58 -4.73 12.79
CA TYR A 102 -0.21 -4.50 12.35
C TYR A 102 0.46 -5.81 11.96
N PHE A 103 1.28 -5.76 10.92
CA PHE A 103 2.05 -6.92 10.45
C PHE A 103 3.44 -6.50 9.95
N SER A 104 4.30 -7.49 9.73
CA SER A 104 5.61 -7.31 9.09
C SER A 104 5.55 -7.72 7.62
N ILE A 105 6.31 -7.02 6.77
CA ILE A 105 6.56 -7.46 5.39
C ILE A 105 7.95 -8.08 5.30
N GLU A 106 8.13 -8.97 4.33
CA GLU A 106 9.45 -9.54 4.03
C GLU A 106 10.28 -8.60 3.14
N ASP A 107 9.61 -7.92 2.20
CA ASP A 107 10.26 -7.03 1.24
C ASP A 107 9.26 -5.98 0.70
N TYR A 108 9.77 -4.92 0.09
CA TYR A 108 9.00 -3.95 -0.68
C TYR A 108 9.78 -3.49 -1.91
N GLU A 109 9.07 -3.30 -3.02
CA GLU A 109 9.65 -2.86 -4.28
C GLU A 109 8.92 -1.60 -4.78
N VAL A 110 9.67 -0.68 -5.39
CA VAL A 110 9.13 0.54 -6.00
C VAL A 110 9.58 0.60 -7.45
N PHE A 111 8.60 0.71 -8.36
CA PHE A 111 8.83 0.76 -9.79
C PHE A 111 8.33 2.07 -10.39
N GLN A 112 9.10 2.65 -11.31
CA GLN A 112 8.69 3.81 -12.09
C GLN A 112 8.34 3.40 -13.53
N ILE A 113 7.15 3.78 -13.99
CA ILE A 113 6.72 3.55 -15.37
C ILE A 113 7.26 4.68 -16.25
N ILE A 114 8.06 4.34 -17.26
CA ILE A 114 8.60 5.28 -18.25
C ILE A 114 7.87 5.06 -19.57
N LYS A 115 7.24 6.11 -20.12
CA LYS A 115 6.65 6.04 -21.47
C LYS A 115 7.76 5.90 -22.51
N ARG A 116 7.57 5.01 -23.47
CA ARG A 116 8.45 4.84 -24.63
C ARG A 116 8.02 5.74 -25.77
#